data_AF-A0AAJ4EI14-F1
#
_entry.id   AF-A0AAJ4EI14-F1
#
_cell.length_a   1.000
_cell.length_b   1.000
_cell.length_c   1.000
_cell.angle_alpha   90.00
_cell.angle_beta   90.00
_cell.angle_gamma   90.00
#
_symmetry.space_group_name_H-M   'P 1'
#
loop_
_entity.id
_entity.type
_entity.pdbx_description
1 polymer ?
#
loop_
_entity_poly.entity_id
_entity_poly.type
_entity_poly.pdbx_seq_one_letter_code
_entity_poly.pdbx_strand_id
1 'polypeptide(L)'
;MKKILSLLSMFLLLCTNTTTLLSCDNIANNKPKLPPSKPKLPIVKDVFYYEKLKQEITAEIKEYDEIIKEIENSKNDYENETDYQIELKQTQAEQFIKMSELNNCEYQILLCQKENDFTDEQKQQVIKLLEKQINNLNSALNLLSEIKNSDFDQKDLENIKTKIKNAKIILDEIKNN
;
A
#
# COMPACT_ATOMS: atom_id res chain seq x y z
N MET A 1 -15.04 31.07 12.63
CA MET A 1 -15.78 29.81 12.86
C MET A 1 -16.79 29.54 11.73
N LYS A 2 -16.30 29.02 10.61
CA LYS A 2 -17.06 28.18 9.67
C LYS A 2 -16.31 26.85 9.61
N LYS A 3 -17.05 25.75 9.55
CA LYS A 3 -16.65 24.40 9.94
C LYS A 3 -15.76 23.75 8.87
N ILE A 4 -14.46 23.63 9.12
CA ILE A 4 -13.60 22.55 8.57
C ILE A 4 -13.52 21.38 9.60
N LEU A 5 -14.36 21.41 10.63
CA LEU A 5 -14.75 20.20 11.37
C LEU A 5 -15.68 19.36 10.46
N SER A 6 -15.15 18.56 9.53
CA SER A 6 -15.89 17.40 9.00
C SER A 6 -15.12 16.41 8.10
N LEU A 7 -13.84 16.58 7.78
CA LEU A 7 -13.10 15.56 6.99
C LEU A 7 -12.15 14.74 7.87
N LEU A 8 -11.53 15.35 8.89
CA LEU A 8 -10.74 14.65 9.92
C LEU A 8 -11.53 13.56 10.68
N SER A 9 -12.86 13.62 10.72
CA SER A 9 -13.69 12.62 11.41
C SER A 9 -14.10 11.42 10.53
N MET A 10 -13.83 11.42 9.22
CA MET A 10 -14.16 10.28 8.35
C MET A 10 -13.04 9.24 8.23
N PHE A 11 -11.80 9.56 8.65
CA PHE A 11 -10.65 8.67 8.44
C PHE A 11 -10.01 8.10 9.72
N LEU A 12 -10.77 8.04 10.82
CA LEU A 12 -10.40 7.24 12.01
C LEU A 12 -10.60 5.71 11.82
N LEU A 13 -10.49 5.20 10.59
CA LEU A 13 -10.58 3.77 10.29
C LEU A 13 -9.30 3.16 9.71
N LEU A 14 -8.14 3.79 9.90
CA LEU A 14 -6.86 3.20 9.48
C LEU A 14 -6.26 2.18 10.47
N CYS A 15 -6.93 1.90 11.59
CA CYS A 15 -6.35 1.10 12.68
C CYS A 15 -7.14 -0.15 13.10
N THR A 16 -7.90 -0.83 12.24
CA THR A 16 -8.27 -2.24 12.48
C THR A 16 -8.52 -2.98 11.19
N ASN A 17 -7.45 -3.27 10.46
CA ASN A 17 -7.22 -4.54 9.76
C ASN A 17 -5.85 -4.38 9.12
N THR A 18 -4.80 -4.46 9.94
CA THR A 18 -3.51 -4.94 9.46
C THR A 18 -3.74 -6.36 8.94
N THR A 19 -4.28 -6.49 7.74
CA THR A 19 -4.02 -7.65 6.93
C THR A 19 -2.54 -7.51 6.60
N THR A 20 -1.70 -8.03 7.51
CA THR A 20 -0.38 -8.56 7.21
C THR A 20 -0.58 -9.43 5.97
N LEU A 21 -0.45 -8.85 4.77
CA LEU A 21 -0.65 -9.55 3.49
C LEU A 21 0.66 -9.94 2.82
N LEU A 22 1.72 -9.97 3.61
CA LEU A 22 2.88 -10.83 3.42
C LEU A 22 3.30 -11.34 4.81
N SER A 23 2.98 -12.59 5.11
CA SER A 23 3.48 -13.25 6.32
C SER A 23 4.97 -13.55 6.11
N CYS A 24 5.80 -12.96 6.96
CA CYS A 24 7.15 -13.44 7.22
C CYS A 24 7.14 -14.46 8.37
N ASP A 25 6.35 -15.53 8.29
CA ASP A 25 6.58 -16.71 9.12
C ASP A 25 7.83 -17.42 8.54
N ASN A 26 8.93 -17.72 9.24
CA ASN A 26 9.23 -17.72 10.67
C ASN A 26 10.59 -17.06 10.94
N ILE A 27 10.66 -16.10 11.87
CA ILE A 27 11.89 -15.82 12.62
C ILE A 27 11.80 -16.59 13.94
N ALA A 28 12.88 -17.33 14.25
CA ALA A 28 13.19 -18.08 15.47
C ALA A 28 12.77 -19.57 15.50
N ASN A 29 13.65 -20.48 15.03
CA ASN A 29 14.63 -21.18 15.89
C ASN A 29 15.32 -22.40 15.20
N ASN A 30 16.65 -22.35 15.18
CA ASN A 30 17.63 -23.47 15.18
C ASN A 30 17.72 -24.48 14.00
N LYS A 31 18.52 -24.17 12.95
CA LYS A 31 19.69 -24.94 12.41
C LYS A 31 20.01 -24.59 10.93
N PRO A 32 21.26 -24.83 10.45
CA PRO A 32 21.70 -24.44 9.12
C PRO A 32 21.61 -25.59 8.08
N LYS A 33 21.07 -25.32 6.87
CA LYS A 33 21.49 -25.84 5.53
C LYS A 33 20.47 -25.47 4.41
N LEU A 34 20.90 -24.56 3.52
CA LEU A 34 20.66 -24.36 2.06
C LEU A 34 19.25 -24.57 1.37
N PRO A 35 19.01 -23.89 0.22
CA PRO A 35 17.72 -23.43 -0.35
C PRO A 35 17.00 -24.51 -1.20
N PRO A 36 15.74 -24.34 -1.70
CA PRO A 36 14.95 -23.11 -1.89
C PRO A 36 13.67 -23.07 -1.05
N SER A 37 13.35 -21.93 -0.42
CA SER A 37 11.96 -21.72 -0.02
C SER A 37 11.20 -21.37 -1.29
N LYS A 38 10.38 -22.31 -1.76
CA LYS A 38 9.31 -22.04 -2.72
C LYS A 38 8.61 -20.72 -2.37
N PRO A 39 8.08 -19.98 -3.35
CA PRO A 39 7.23 -18.82 -3.08
C PRO A 39 6.19 -19.20 -2.03
N LYS A 40 6.14 -18.44 -0.92
CA LYS A 40 5.26 -18.76 0.20
C LYS A 40 3.82 -18.72 -0.27
N LEU A 41 3.03 -19.72 0.16
CA LEU A 41 1.59 -19.78 -0.11
C LEU A 41 0.91 -18.46 0.28
N PRO A 42 -0.13 -18.03 -0.49
CA PRO A 42 -0.95 -16.89 -0.09
C PRO A 42 -1.47 -17.08 1.33
N ILE A 43 -1.54 -16.00 2.09
CA ILE A 43 -2.12 -16.01 3.43
C ILE A 43 -3.57 -16.40 3.27
N VAL A 44 -3.92 -17.61 3.71
CA VAL A 44 -5.22 -18.30 3.66
C VAL A 44 -6.40 -17.39 3.33
N LYS A 45 -6.56 -17.03 2.04
CA LYS A 45 -7.68 -16.28 1.44
C LYS A 45 -7.72 -16.63 -0.05
N ASP A 46 -8.92 -16.83 -0.59
CA ASP A 46 -9.15 -17.28 -1.97
C ASP A 46 -9.26 -16.10 -2.97
N VAL A 47 -9.44 -16.42 -4.25
CA VAL A 47 -9.62 -15.43 -5.32
C VAL A 47 -10.81 -14.51 -5.05
N PHE A 48 -11.92 -15.04 -4.56
CA PHE A 48 -13.14 -14.27 -4.30
C PHE A 48 -12.92 -13.20 -3.24
N TYR A 49 -12.17 -13.52 -2.18
CA TYR A 49 -11.77 -12.54 -1.16
C TYR A 49 -11.01 -11.37 -1.78
N TYR A 50 -9.97 -11.64 -2.57
CA TYR A 50 -9.13 -10.59 -3.13
C TYR A 50 -9.84 -9.79 -4.23
N GLU A 51 -10.76 -10.40 -4.98
CA GLU A 51 -11.61 -9.68 -5.94
C GLU A 51 -12.53 -8.69 -5.23
N LYS A 52 -13.15 -9.09 -4.11
CA LYS A 52 -13.97 -8.19 -3.30
C LYS A 52 -13.12 -7.04 -2.74
N LEU A 53 -11.97 -7.34 -2.16
CA LEU A 53 -11.07 -6.32 -1.61
C LEU A 53 -10.56 -5.36 -2.69
N LYS A 54 -10.27 -5.87 -3.89
CA LYS A 54 -9.90 -5.05 -5.06
C LYS A 54 -11.00 -4.03 -5.40
N GLN A 55 -12.28 -4.44 -5.37
CA GLN A 55 -13.40 -3.54 -5.63
C GLN A 55 -13.53 -2.45 -4.55
N GLU A 56 -13.41 -2.83 -3.28
CA GLU A 56 -13.45 -1.92 -2.13
C GLU A 56 -12.33 -0.87 -2.22
N ILE A 57 -11.07 -1.31 -2.40
CA ILE A 57 -9.93 -0.40 -2.54
C ILE A 57 -10.06 0.50 -3.78
N THR A 58 -10.60 -0.02 -4.89
CA THR A 58 -10.83 0.79 -6.10
C THR A 58 -11.85 1.90 -5.87
N ALA A 59 -12.88 1.65 -5.04
CA ALA A 59 -13.83 2.68 -4.65
C ALA A 59 -13.16 3.74 -3.75
N GLU A 60 -12.40 3.30 -2.73
CA GLU A 60 -11.66 4.21 -1.84
C GLU A 60 -10.70 5.12 -2.62
N ILE A 61 -9.95 4.60 -3.60
CA ILE A 61 -9.05 5.42 -4.42
C ILE A 61 -9.80 6.54 -5.18
N LYS A 62 -11.03 6.28 -5.64
CA LYS A 62 -11.86 7.30 -6.30
C LYS A 62 -12.35 8.36 -5.32
N GLU A 63 -12.67 7.97 -4.09
CA GLU A 63 -12.99 8.93 -3.03
C GLU A 63 -11.80 9.85 -2.76
N TYR A 64 -10.58 9.30 -2.69
CA TYR A 64 -9.36 10.13 -2.61
C TYR A 64 -9.17 11.07 -3.80
N ASP A 65 -9.48 10.64 -5.03
CA ASP A 65 -9.43 11.51 -6.22
C ASP A 65 -10.38 12.72 -6.08
N GLU A 66 -11.54 12.53 -5.45
CA GLU A 66 -12.52 13.60 -5.21
C GLU A 66 -12.07 14.51 -4.06
N ILE A 67 -11.58 13.95 -2.96
CA ILE A 67 -11.08 14.70 -1.81
C ILE A 67 -9.88 15.58 -2.22
N ILE A 68 -8.93 15.05 -2.98
CA ILE A 68 -7.76 15.82 -3.46
C ILE A 68 -8.22 17.02 -4.29
N LYS A 69 -9.20 16.84 -5.18
CA LYS A 69 -9.77 17.95 -5.97
C LYS A 69 -10.48 18.97 -5.08
N GLU A 70 -11.18 18.53 -4.03
CA GLU A 70 -11.83 19.44 -3.08
C GLU A 70 -10.80 20.29 -2.33
N ILE A 71 -9.72 19.67 -1.84
CA ILE A 71 -8.59 20.37 -1.21
C ILE A 71 -7.99 21.39 -2.17
N GLU A 72 -7.65 20.97 -3.40
CA GLU A 72 -7.07 21.86 -4.42
C GLU A 72 -7.97 23.06 -4.75
N ASN A 73 -9.28 22.85 -4.86
CA ASN A 73 -10.24 23.92 -5.16
C ASN A 73 -10.50 24.85 -3.97
N SER A 74 -10.30 24.37 -2.74
CA SER A 74 -10.50 25.12 -1.50
C SER A 74 -9.23 25.78 -0.96
N LYS A 75 -8.14 25.81 -1.75
CA LYS A 75 -6.86 26.41 -1.34
C LYS A 75 -6.99 27.78 -0.65
N ASN A 76 -7.86 28.66 -1.15
CA ASN A 76 -8.05 30.00 -0.61
C ASN A 76 -8.85 30.04 0.72
N ASP A 77 -9.46 28.93 1.11
CA ASP A 77 -10.23 28.79 2.35
C ASP A 77 -9.33 28.42 3.55
N TYR A 78 -8.06 28.05 3.32
CA TYR A 78 -7.08 27.75 4.35
C TYR A 78 -6.51 29.01 4.99
N GLU A 79 -6.30 28.97 6.31
CA GLU A 79 -5.72 30.10 7.05
C GLU A 79 -4.26 30.37 6.65
N ASN A 80 -3.52 29.33 6.26
CA ASN A 80 -2.14 29.46 5.80
C ASN A 80 -1.75 28.34 4.80
N GLU A 81 -0.73 28.61 4.00
CA GLU A 81 -0.21 27.67 2.98
C GLU A 81 0.34 26.38 3.60
N THR A 82 0.86 26.43 4.83
CA THR A 82 1.44 25.25 5.48
C THR A 82 0.36 24.21 5.73
N ASP A 83 -0.77 24.59 6.31
CA ASP A 83 -1.86 23.66 6.64
C ASP A 83 -2.48 23.07 5.36
N TYR A 84 -2.67 23.89 4.32
CA TYR A 84 -3.09 23.43 2.99
C TYR A 84 -2.14 22.37 2.43
N GLN A 85 -0.83 22.63 2.46
CA GLN A 85 0.17 21.70 1.93
C GLN A 85 0.29 20.43 2.76
N ILE A 86 0.08 20.51 4.08
CA ILE A 86 0.07 19.33 4.94
C ILE A 86 -1.10 18.42 4.56
N GLU A 87 -2.33 18.96 4.55
CA GLU A 87 -3.52 18.16 4.23
C GLU A 87 -3.42 17.56 2.83
N LEU A 88 -3.06 18.36 1.81
CA LEU A 88 -2.91 17.88 0.44
C LEU A 88 -1.89 16.73 0.33
N LYS A 89 -0.71 16.89 0.92
CA LYS A 89 0.35 15.86 0.83
C LYS A 89 0.01 14.61 1.63
N GLN A 90 -0.68 14.74 2.76
CA GLN A 90 -1.16 13.59 3.54
C GLN A 90 -2.20 12.80 2.74
N THR A 91 -3.22 13.47 2.20
CA THR A 91 -4.25 12.81 1.38
C THR A 91 -3.64 12.14 0.14
N GLN A 92 -2.69 12.80 -0.53
CA GLN A 92 -1.95 12.19 -1.65
C GLN A 92 -1.14 10.95 -1.21
N ALA A 93 -0.48 11.01 -0.05
CA ALA A 93 0.26 9.87 0.48
C ALA A 93 -0.65 8.68 0.82
N GLU A 94 -1.80 8.93 1.44
CA GLU A 94 -2.82 7.92 1.72
C GLU A 94 -3.35 7.27 0.43
N GLN A 95 -3.64 8.09 -0.58
CA GLN A 95 -4.03 7.59 -1.89
C GLN A 95 -2.97 6.65 -2.49
N PHE A 96 -1.68 7.04 -2.44
CA PHE A 96 -0.59 6.18 -2.92
C PHE A 96 -0.51 4.86 -2.13
N ILE A 97 -0.73 4.89 -0.81
CA ILE A 97 -0.78 3.68 0.01
C ILE A 97 -1.92 2.77 -0.45
N LYS A 98 -3.11 3.31 -0.73
CA LYS A 98 -4.24 2.53 -1.27
C LYS A 98 -3.97 1.97 -2.66
N MET A 99 -3.36 2.74 -3.55
CA MET A 99 -2.93 2.22 -4.86
C MET A 99 -1.90 1.08 -4.73
N SER A 100 -1.01 1.14 -3.73
CA SER A 100 -0.10 0.03 -3.40
C SER A 100 -0.85 -1.22 -2.92
N GLU A 101 -1.87 -1.05 -2.08
CA GLU A 101 -2.72 -2.15 -1.62
C GLU A 101 -3.50 -2.80 -2.77
N LEU A 102 -3.98 -2.00 -3.74
CA LEU A 102 -4.60 -2.49 -4.97
C LEU A 102 -3.63 -3.37 -5.78
N ASN A 103 -2.41 -2.89 -6.03
CA ASN A 103 -1.39 -3.66 -6.75
C ASN A 103 -1.07 -4.98 -6.05
N ASN A 104 -1.01 -4.96 -4.71
CA ASN A 104 -0.81 -6.18 -3.92
C ASN A 104 -2.00 -7.14 -4.07
N CYS A 105 -3.24 -6.65 -4.05
CA CYS A 105 -4.42 -7.50 -4.25
C CYS A 105 -4.41 -8.17 -5.63
N GLU A 106 -4.05 -7.44 -6.69
CA GLU A 106 -3.91 -8.01 -8.04
C GLU A 106 -2.82 -9.09 -8.10
N TYR A 107 -1.71 -8.87 -7.40
CA TYR A 107 -0.66 -9.88 -7.26
C TYR A 107 -1.16 -11.14 -6.53
N GLN A 108 -1.89 -10.98 -5.42
CA GLN A 108 -2.44 -12.12 -4.66
C GLN A 108 -3.45 -12.93 -5.48
N ILE A 109 -4.29 -12.27 -6.29
CA ILE A 109 -5.21 -12.97 -7.21
C ILE A 109 -4.44 -13.88 -8.17
N LEU A 110 -3.37 -13.37 -8.77
CA LEU A 110 -2.53 -14.14 -9.70
C LEU A 110 -1.89 -15.34 -9.00
N LEU A 111 -1.36 -15.16 -7.78
CA LEU A 111 -0.80 -16.25 -6.98
C LEU A 111 -1.85 -17.35 -6.70
N CYS A 112 -3.03 -16.96 -6.22
CA CYS A 112 -4.12 -17.88 -5.89
C CYS A 112 -4.58 -18.70 -7.10
N GLN A 113 -4.64 -18.10 -8.30
CA GLN A 113 -5.08 -18.77 -9.53
C GLN A 113 -4.06 -19.77 -10.10
N LYS A 114 -2.80 -19.72 -9.66
CA LYS A 114 -1.70 -20.43 -10.34
C LYS A 114 -0.86 -21.32 -9.44
N GLU A 115 -1.22 -21.47 -8.16
CA GLU A 115 -0.47 -22.31 -7.20
C GLU A 115 1.05 -22.01 -7.16
N ASN A 116 1.45 -20.79 -7.51
CA ASN A 116 2.84 -20.31 -7.66
C ASN A 116 3.61 -20.79 -8.93
N ASP A 117 2.94 -21.26 -9.98
CA ASP A 117 3.56 -21.60 -11.28
C ASP A 117 3.14 -20.59 -12.36
N PHE A 118 3.94 -19.55 -12.56
CA PHE A 118 3.67 -18.48 -13.52
C PHE A 118 4.29 -18.76 -14.88
N THR A 119 3.53 -18.51 -15.95
CA THR A 119 4.09 -18.38 -17.31
C THR A 119 4.99 -17.15 -17.40
N ASP A 120 5.89 -17.09 -18.39
CA ASP A 120 6.76 -15.91 -18.59
C ASP A 120 5.96 -14.61 -18.73
N GLU A 121 4.83 -14.65 -19.43
CA GLU A 121 3.94 -13.49 -19.57
C GLU A 121 3.34 -13.07 -18.21
N GLN A 122 2.96 -14.03 -17.37
CA GLN A 122 2.47 -13.76 -16.02
C GLN A 122 3.57 -13.25 -15.10
N LYS A 123 4.81 -13.76 -15.22
CA LYS A 123 5.96 -13.20 -14.50
C LYS A 123 6.15 -11.72 -14.83
N GLN A 124 6.04 -11.34 -16.11
CA GLN A 124 6.09 -9.92 -16.51
C GLN A 124 4.94 -9.09 -15.92
N GLN A 125 3.73 -9.64 -15.87
CA GLN A 125 2.59 -8.97 -15.22
C GLN A 125 2.85 -8.76 -13.73
N VAL A 126 3.35 -9.78 -13.02
CA VAL A 126 3.67 -9.71 -11.60
C VAL A 126 4.81 -8.72 -11.33
N ILE A 127 5.86 -8.73 -12.14
CA ILE A 127 6.97 -7.75 -12.07
C ILE A 127 6.40 -6.33 -12.14
N LYS A 128 5.52 -6.06 -13.11
CA LYS A 128 4.90 -4.75 -13.28
C LYS A 128 4.04 -4.35 -12.07
N LEU A 129 3.31 -5.28 -11.47
CA LEU A 129 2.50 -5.03 -10.27
C LEU A 129 3.38 -4.68 -9.06
N LEU A 130 4.45 -5.44 -8.83
CA LEU A 130 5.40 -5.21 -7.74
C LEU A 130 6.16 -3.89 -7.92
N GLU A 131 6.59 -3.55 -9.13
CA GLU A 131 7.24 -2.28 -9.42
C GLU A 131 6.30 -1.09 -9.16
N LYS A 132 5.03 -1.19 -9.58
CA LYS A 132 4.02 -0.17 -9.25
C LYS A 132 3.80 -0.05 -7.75
N GLN A 133 3.71 -1.18 -7.03
CA GLN A 133 3.54 -1.20 -5.57
C GLN A 133 4.69 -0.46 -4.87
N ILE A 134 5.93 -0.77 -5.25
CA ILE A 134 7.14 -0.14 -4.71
C ILE A 134 7.14 1.36 -5.00
N ASN A 135 6.84 1.75 -6.25
CA ASN A 135 6.81 3.15 -6.65
C ASN A 135 5.77 3.95 -5.87
N ASN A 136 4.55 3.43 -5.71
CA ASN A 136 3.50 4.07 -4.93
C ASN A 136 3.92 4.26 -3.46
N LEU A 137 4.49 3.23 -2.83
CA LEU A 137 4.96 3.34 -1.44
C LEU A 137 6.13 4.34 -1.28
N ASN A 138 7.04 4.40 -2.26
CA ASN A 138 8.11 5.41 -2.25
C ASN A 138 7.56 6.83 -2.40
N SER A 139 6.57 7.05 -3.27
CA SER A 139 5.89 8.35 -3.41
C SER A 139 5.22 8.78 -2.11
N ALA A 140 4.49 7.86 -1.45
CA ALA A 140 3.90 8.12 -0.15
C ALA A 140 4.97 8.49 0.89
N LEU A 141 6.05 7.70 0.98
CA LEU A 141 7.13 7.96 1.93
C LEU A 141 7.82 9.31 1.69
N ASN A 142 8.02 9.69 0.43
CA ASN A 142 8.63 10.98 0.09
C ASN A 142 7.75 12.13 0.57
N LEU A 143 6.45 12.11 0.24
CA LEU A 143 5.51 13.14 0.68
C LEU A 143 5.46 13.26 2.20
N LEU A 144 5.33 12.14 2.91
CA LEU A 144 5.27 12.12 4.37
C LEU A 144 6.57 12.60 5.02
N SER A 145 7.72 12.37 4.40
CA SER A 145 9.01 12.84 4.92
C SER A 145 9.20 14.35 4.85
N GLU A 146 8.45 15.03 3.98
CA GLU A 146 8.47 16.49 3.85
C GLU A 146 7.60 17.19 4.92
N ILE A 147 6.74 16.44 5.61
CA ILE A 147 5.76 16.95 6.57
C ILE A 147 6.32 16.84 7.99
N LYS A 148 6.48 17.98 8.68
CA LYS A 148 7.03 18.01 10.06
C LYS A 148 6.02 17.59 11.13
N ASN A 149 4.73 17.73 10.88
CA ASN A 149 3.63 17.43 11.80
C ASN A 149 2.61 16.52 11.11
N SER A 150 3.07 15.38 10.60
CA SER A 150 2.17 14.42 9.96
C SER A 150 1.41 13.64 11.02
N ASP A 151 0.16 13.28 10.71
CA ASP A 151 -0.63 12.29 11.45
C ASP A 151 -0.01 10.88 11.40
N PHE A 152 0.92 10.65 10.47
CA PHE A 152 1.71 9.42 10.39
C PHE A 152 2.82 9.43 11.44
N ASP A 153 2.80 8.44 12.33
CA ASP A 153 3.85 8.30 13.32
C ASP A 153 5.10 7.60 12.74
N GLN A 154 6.18 7.55 13.52
CA GLN A 154 7.42 6.87 13.09
C GLN A 154 7.18 5.39 12.76
N LYS A 155 6.25 4.73 13.46
CA LYS A 155 5.93 3.32 13.25
C LYS A 155 5.22 3.11 11.92
N ASP A 156 4.35 4.04 11.50
CA ASP A 156 3.71 3.99 10.18
C ASP A 156 4.73 4.13 9.05
N LEU A 157 5.71 5.02 9.19
CA LEU A 157 6.79 5.16 8.21
C LEU A 157 7.66 3.90 8.14
N GLU A 158 7.99 3.28 9.28
CA GLU A 158 8.71 2.01 9.30
C GLU A 158 7.90 0.85 8.71
N ASN A 159 6.57 0.87 8.87
CA ASN A 159 5.68 -0.09 8.21
C ASN A 159 5.74 0.06 6.68
N ILE A 160 5.70 1.29 6.15
CA ILE A 160 5.82 1.56 4.72
C ILE A 160 7.18 1.06 4.19
N LYS A 161 8.28 1.39 4.88
CA LYS A 161 9.63 0.91 4.52
C LYS A 161 9.72 -0.62 4.51
N THR A 162 9.09 -1.27 5.49
CA THR A 162 9.05 -2.74 5.57
C THR A 162 8.27 -3.33 4.39
N LYS A 163 7.11 -2.76 4.03
CA LYS A 163 6.34 -3.16 2.84
C LYS A 163 7.17 -3.02 1.55
N ILE A 164 7.89 -1.90 1.38
CA ILE A 164 8.80 -1.70 0.23
C ILE A 164 9.88 -2.77 0.18
N LYS A 165 10.54 -3.03 1.32
CA LYS A 165 11.61 -4.03 1.42
C LYS A 165 11.10 -5.42 1.03
N ASN A 166 9.94 -5.81 1.53
CA ASN A 166 9.36 -7.12 1.22
C ASN A 166 8.98 -7.25 -0.26
N ALA A 167 8.36 -6.22 -0.84
CA ALA A 167 8.03 -6.21 -2.27
C ALA A 167 9.29 -6.32 -3.16
N LYS A 168 10.40 -5.66 -2.78
CA LYS A 168 11.69 -5.78 -3.49
C LYS A 168 12.25 -7.20 -3.44
N ILE A 169 12.20 -7.86 -2.29
CA ILE A 169 12.66 -9.25 -2.14
C ILE A 169 11.88 -10.17 -3.10
N ILE A 170 10.55 -10.06 -3.13
CA ILE A 170 9.70 -10.86 -4.02
C ILE A 170 10.00 -10.55 -5.49
N LEU A 171 10.17 -9.26 -5.83
CA LEU A 171 10.49 -8.84 -7.19
C LEU A 171 11.81 -9.45 -7.67
N ASP A 172 12.83 -9.45 -6.82
CA ASP A 172 14.13 -10.05 -7.13
C ASP A 172 14.01 -11.57 -7.28
N GLU A 173 13.22 -12.24 -6.45
CA GLU A 173 12.96 -13.68 -6.58
C GLU A 173 12.28 -14.03 -7.91
N ILE A 174 11.31 -13.23 -8.36
CA ILE A 174 10.59 -13.48 -9.62
C ILE A 174 11.44 -13.17 -10.84
N LYS A 175 12.34 -12.18 -10.77
CA LYS A 175 13.25 -11.85 -11.88
C LYS A 175 14.34 -12.89 -12.09
N ASN A 176 14.70 -13.63 -11.04
CA ASN A 176 15.81 -14.60 -11.06
C ASN A 176 15.36 -16.06 -11.24
N ASN A 177 14.06 -16.35 -11.23
CA ASN A 177 13.47 -17.67 -11.46
C ASN A 177 12.68 -17.72 -12.77
#